data_AF-A0A8D4UVS2-F1
#
_entry.id   AF-A0A8D4UVS2-F1
#
_cell.length_a   1.000
_cell.length_b   1.000
_cell.length_c   1.000
_cell.angle_alpha   90.00
_cell.angle_beta   90.00
_cell.angle_gamma   90.00
#
_symmetry.space_group_name_H-M   'P 1'
#
loop_
_entity.id
_entity.type
_entity.pdbx_description
1 polymer ?
#
loop_
_entity_poly.entity_id
_entity_poly.type
_entity_poly.pdbx_seq_one_letter_code
_entity_poly.pdbx_strand_id
1 'polypeptide(L)'
;MINTIMEMTAIKGLARKAALGLAVGMLLLAPVAAEAHCDTMDGPTVKDALKAMKTDNVNYALKWVQPRYEGEVTRAFNLSMKVMDINADTRNLAEQYFFEILLRDHRAGEGAPFEGVKPHGTPIDERVKAADRSIEEGNLKPLEHLVDKDKQPELERRFQRVMALRDFDVNDLEAGREYIEAYVQFFKFAEGEEDEHHGVHGHGGHEALHGQE
;
A
#
# COMPACT_ATOMS: atom_id res chain seq x y z
N MET A 1 35.51 4.57 -51.89
CA MET A 1 35.84 3.95 -50.59
C MET A 1 35.54 4.84 -49.38
N ILE A 2 35.58 6.18 -49.49
CA ILE A 2 35.34 7.08 -48.35
C ILE A 2 33.85 7.19 -47.96
N ASN A 3 32.91 7.23 -48.93
CA ASN A 3 31.47 7.33 -48.63
C ASN A 3 30.89 6.13 -47.88
N THR A 4 31.38 4.92 -48.14
CA THR A 4 30.86 3.68 -47.51
C THR A 4 31.22 3.58 -46.03
N ILE A 5 32.37 4.14 -45.63
CA ILE A 5 32.84 4.13 -44.23
C ILE A 5 32.03 5.13 -43.38
N MET A 6 31.60 6.25 -43.98
CA MET A 6 30.84 7.29 -43.28
C MET A 6 29.41 6.84 -42.95
N GLU A 7 28.73 6.13 -43.86
CA GLU A 7 27.40 5.54 -43.58
C GLU A 7 27.44 4.47 -42.48
N MET A 8 28.43 3.58 -42.50
CA MET A 8 28.57 2.53 -41.47
C MET A 8 28.83 3.10 -40.08
N THR A 9 29.39 4.31 -39.99
CA THR A 9 29.66 4.99 -38.71
C THR A 9 28.39 5.67 -38.17
N ALA A 10 27.57 6.26 -39.04
CA ALA A 10 26.27 6.85 -38.69
C ALA A 10 25.25 5.79 -38.22
N ILE A 11 25.20 4.63 -38.89
CA ILE A 11 24.28 3.53 -38.55
C ILE A 11 24.61 2.92 -37.18
N LYS A 12 25.90 2.78 -36.84
CA LYS A 12 26.35 2.30 -35.52
C LYS A 12 26.07 3.32 -34.40
N GLY A 13 26.13 4.62 -34.69
CA GLY A 13 25.79 5.69 -33.76
C GLY A 13 24.30 5.77 -33.43
N LEU A 14 23.43 5.50 -34.42
CA LEU A 14 21.98 5.47 -34.25
C LEU A 14 21.52 4.23 -33.46
N ALA A 15 22.12 3.06 -33.73
CA ALA A 15 21.85 1.83 -33.00
C ALA A 15 22.25 1.90 -31.51
N ARG A 16 23.35 2.60 -31.17
CA ARG A 16 23.75 2.83 -29.77
C ARG A 16 22.82 3.80 -29.02
N LYS A 17 22.26 4.81 -29.70
CA LYS A 17 21.30 5.74 -29.10
C LYS A 17 19.92 5.11 -28.92
N ALA A 18 19.50 4.22 -29.83
CA ALA A 18 18.26 3.45 -29.70
C ALA A 18 18.34 2.40 -28.57
N ALA A 19 19.48 1.72 -28.41
CA ALA A 19 19.69 0.75 -27.33
C ALA A 19 19.75 1.40 -25.94
N LEU A 20 20.25 2.64 -25.84
CA LEU A 20 20.30 3.37 -24.57
C LEU A 20 18.94 4.01 -24.22
N GLY A 21 18.13 4.39 -25.22
CA GLY A 21 16.77 4.88 -25.00
C GLY A 21 15.77 3.79 -24.59
N LEU A 22 15.94 2.55 -25.08
CA LEU A 22 15.05 1.44 -24.73
C LEU A 22 15.32 0.88 -23.32
N ALA A 23 16.56 0.96 -22.83
CA ALA A 23 16.92 0.49 -21.49
C ALA A 23 16.48 1.44 -20.37
N VAL A 24 16.37 2.75 -20.65
CA VAL A 24 15.88 3.74 -19.67
C VAL A 24 14.36 3.72 -19.55
N GLY A 25 13.63 3.32 -20.59
CA GLY A 25 12.16 3.22 -20.56
C GLY A 25 11.58 2.01 -19.82
N MET A 26 12.39 0.97 -19.56
CA MET A 26 11.92 -0.28 -18.92
C MET A 26 12.15 -0.36 -17.41
N LEU A 27 12.78 0.66 -16.79
CA LEU A 27 13.14 0.62 -15.37
C LEU A 27 12.13 1.30 -14.43
N LEU A 28 10.96 1.73 -14.92
CA LEU A 28 9.96 2.48 -14.13
C LEU A 28 8.68 1.71 -13.80
N LEU A 29 8.69 0.37 -13.91
CA LEU A 29 7.49 -0.46 -13.67
C LEU A 29 7.71 -1.52 -12.59
N ALA A 30 8.61 -1.30 -11.62
CA ALA A 30 8.59 -2.14 -10.43
C ALA A 30 7.38 -1.70 -9.59
N PRO A 31 6.31 -2.53 -9.45
CA PRO A 31 5.22 -2.19 -8.56
C PRO A 31 5.79 -1.98 -7.17
N VAL A 32 5.44 -0.86 -6.54
CA VAL A 32 5.89 -0.54 -5.18
C VAL A 32 5.28 -1.60 -4.26
N ALA A 33 6.12 -2.41 -3.61
CA ALA A 33 5.69 -3.55 -2.79
C ALA A 33 4.73 -3.14 -1.64
N ALA A 34 4.81 -1.87 -1.21
CA ALA A 34 3.90 -1.19 -0.29
C ALA A 34 2.42 -1.27 -0.69
N GLU A 35 2.16 -1.08 -1.98
CA GLU A 35 0.80 -1.05 -2.52
C GLU A 35 0.11 -2.41 -2.43
N ALA A 36 0.90 -3.49 -2.42
CA ALA A 36 0.37 -4.84 -2.51
C ALA A 36 -0.22 -5.34 -1.18
N HIS A 37 0.32 -4.92 -0.03
CA HIS A 37 0.01 -5.57 1.25
C HIS A 37 -1.48 -5.61 1.56
N CYS A 38 -2.18 -4.49 1.36
CA CYS A 38 -3.60 -4.35 1.65
C CYS A 38 -4.53 -4.93 0.58
N ASP A 39 -4.02 -5.26 -0.62
CA ASP A 39 -4.79 -5.85 -1.73
C ASP A 39 -4.41 -7.30 -2.08
N THR A 40 -3.57 -7.96 -1.26
CA THR A 40 -3.28 -9.40 -1.38
C THR A 40 -4.34 -10.30 -0.75
N MET A 41 -4.48 -11.52 -1.28
CA MET A 41 -5.26 -12.61 -0.69
C MET A 41 -4.81 -13.01 0.72
N ASP A 42 -3.53 -12.77 1.08
CA ASP A 42 -2.97 -13.03 2.41
C ASP A 42 -2.98 -11.80 3.33
N GLY A 43 -3.47 -10.67 2.81
CA GLY A 43 -3.40 -9.35 3.41
C GLY A 43 -4.43 -9.12 4.51
N PRO A 44 -4.26 -8.06 5.31
CA PRO A 44 -5.11 -7.76 6.46
C PRO A 44 -6.56 -7.46 6.05
N THR A 45 -6.77 -6.77 4.93
CA THR A 45 -8.10 -6.45 4.39
C THR A 45 -8.91 -7.71 4.06
N VAL A 46 -8.30 -8.69 3.38
CA VAL A 46 -8.96 -9.98 3.06
C VAL A 46 -9.18 -10.83 4.31
N LYS A 47 -8.25 -10.83 5.27
CA LYS A 47 -8.44 -11.51 6.57
C LYS A 47 -9.69 -10.98 7.29
N ASP A 48 -9.88 -9.67 7.31
CA ASP A 48 -11.06 -9.06 7.93
C ASP A 48 -12.34 -9.25 7.09
N ALA A 49 -12.24 -9.30 5.76
CA ALA A 49 -13.36 -9.66 4.89
C ALA A 49 -13.88 -11.08 5.17
N LEU A 50 -12.97 -12.05 5.27
CA LEU A 50 -13.28 -13.43 5.65
C LEU A 50 -13.88 -13.49 7.06
N LYS A 51 -13.35 -12.71 8.00
CA LYS A 51 -13.90 -12.60 9.36
C LYS A 51 -15.31 -12.02 9.35
N ALA A 52 -15.56 -10.99 8.54
CA ALA A 52 -16.88 -10.42 8.35
C ALA A 52 -17.89 -11.47 7.90
N MET A 53 -17.54 -12.24 6.85
CA MET A 53 -18.40 -13.29 6.31
C MET A 53 -18.64 -14.42 7.32
N LYS A 54 -17.58 -14.88 8.01
CA LYS A 54 -17.69 -15.94 9.02
C LYS A 54 -18.57 -15.56 10.20
N THR A 55 -18.59 -14.29 10.58
CA THR A 55 -19.33 -13.78 11.75
C THR A 55 -20.65 -13.12 11.41
N ASP A 56 -20.99 -13.04 10.13
CA ASP A 56 -22.12 -12.24 9.61
C ASP A 56 -22.11 -10.80 10.13
N ASN A 57 -20.90 -10.20 10.25
CA ASN A 57 -20.71 -8.83 10.71
C ASN A 57 -19.84 -8.05 9.72
N VAL A 58 -20.51 -7.29 8.83
CA VAL A 58 -19.86 -6.48 7.79
C VAL A 58 -18.91 -5.41 8.37
N ASN A 59 -19.05 -5.03 9.64
CA ASN A 59 -18.23 -3.97 10.24
C ASN A 59 -16.74 -4.33 10.33
N TYR A 60 -16.39 -5.62 10.37
CA TYR A 60 -15.00 -6.05 10.22
C TYR A 60 -14.38 -5.57 8.89
N ALA A 61 -15.17 -5.50 7.82
CA ALA A 61 -14.74 -4.99 6.52
C ALA A 61 -14.92 -3.47 6.38
N LEU A 62 -16.04 -2.90 6.88
CA LEU A 62 -16.36 -1.48 6.68
C LEU A 62 -15.36 -0.50 7.28
N LYS A 63 -14.61 -0.91 8.31
CA LYS A 63 -13.54 -0.08 8.89
C LYS A 63 -12.39 0.21 7.89
N TRP A 64 -12.24 -0.60 6.84
CA TRP A 64 -11.20 -0.45 5.82
C TRP A 64 -11.55 0.58 4.74
N VAL A 65 -12.80 1.05 4.68
CA VAL A 65 -13.24 1.96 3.63
C VAL A 65 -13.74 3.30 4.18
N GLN A 66 -13.59 4.34 3.39
CA GLN A 66 -14.14 5.65 3.71
C GLN A 66 -15.69 5.60 3.73
N PRO A 67 -16.36 6.46 4.53
CA PRO A 67 -17.83 6.44 4.68
C PRO A 67 -18.61 6.44 3.36
N ARG A 68 -18.10 7.15 2.33
CA ARG A 68 -18.73 7.22 1.00
C ARG A 68 -18.86 5.87 0.28
N TYR A 69 -18.04 4.87 0.63
CA TYR A 69 -18.06 3.54 0.01
C TYR A 69 -18.85 2.50 0.81
N GLU A 70 -19.28 2.82 2.04
CA GLU A 70 -19.98 1.87 2.92
C GLU A 70 -21.17 1.19 2.24
N GLY A 71 -21.97 1.98 1.52
CA GLY A 71 -23.17 1.47 0.85
C GLY A 71 -22.85 0.44 -0.23
N GLU A 72 -21.73 0.58 -0.94
CA GLU A 72 -21.32 -0.38 -1.97
C GLU A 72 -20.78 -1.67 -1.37
N VAL A 73 -19.86 -1.56 -0.42
CA VAL A 73 -19.29 -2.71 0.30
C VAL A 73 -20.38 -3.49 1.03
N THR A 74 -21.34 -2.82 1.67
CA THR A 74 -22.47 -3.47 2.35
C THR A 74 -23.37 -4.24 1.38
N ARG A 75 -23.63 -3.67 0.18
CA ARG A 75 -24.40 -4.37 -0.85
C ARG A 75 -23.66 -5.61 -1.35
N ALA A 76 -22.35 -5.49 -1.58
CA ALA A 76 -21.52 -6.61 -2.02
C ALA A 76 -21.53 -7.74 -1.00
N PHE A 77 -21.30 -7.43 0.28
CA PHE A 77 -21.38 -8.37 1.39
C PHE A 77 -22.72 -9.12 1.40
N ASN A 78 -23.83 -8.36 1.41
CA ASN A 78 -25.18 -8.94 1.45
C ASN A 78 -25.52 -9.82 0.23
N LEU A 79 -24.96 -9.54 -0.94
CA LEU A 79 -25.14 -10.39 -2.12
C LEU A 79 -24.30 -11.67 -2.01
N SER A 80 -23.06 -11.56 -1.56
CA SER A 80 -22.18 -12.71 -1.34
C SER A 80 -22.73 -13.68 -0.30
N MET A 81 -23.22 -13.17 0.84
CA MET A 81 -23.82 -13.98 1.91
C MET A 81 -25.01 -14.83 1.42
N LYS A 82 -25.77 -14.36 0.42
CA LYS A 82 -26.93 -15.10 -0.11
C LYS A 82 -26.57 -16.39 -0.86
N VAL A 83 -25.35 -16.49 -1.37
CA VAL A 83 -24.95 -17.57 -2.29
C VAL A 83 -23.76 -18.38 -1.80
N MET A 84 -23.01 -17.91 -0.79
CA MET A 84 -21.77 -18.55 -0.33
C MET A 84 -21.94 -19.95 0.29
N ASP A 85 -23.16 -20.33 0.66
CA ASP A 85 -23.46 -21.61 1.32
C ASP A 85 -24.08 -22.66 0.39
N ILE A 86 -24.18 -22.40 -0.93
CA ILE A 86 -24.75 -23.36 -1.89
C ILE A 86 -23.76 -24.51 -2.16
N ASN A 87 -22.53 -24.20 -2.56
CA ASN A 87 -21.42 -25.14 -2.77
C ASN A 87 -20.06 -24.40 -2.79
N ALA A 88 -18.97 -25.14 -3.02
CA ALA A 88 -17.61 -24.58 -3.02
C ALA A 88 -17.38 -23.54 -4.13
N ASP A 89 -17.91 -23.77 -5.34
CA ASP A 89 -17.74 -22.83 -6.46
C ASP A 89 -18.47 -21.51 -6.19
N THR A 90 -19.68 -21.58 -5.66
CA THR A 90 -20.45 -20.38 -5.27
C THR A 90 -19.82 -19.64 -4.10
N ARG A 91 -19.18 -20.36 -3.16
CA ARG A 91 -18.41 -19.74 -2.08
C ARG A 91 -17.23 -18.96 -2.65
N ASN A 92 -16.46 -19.59 -3.53
CA ASN A 92 -15.32 -18.93 -4.17
C ASN A 92 -15.77 -17.69 -4.95
N LEU A 93 -16.86 -17.77 -5.73
CA LEU A 93 -17.41 -16.63 -6.46
C LEU A 93 -17.87 -15.51 -5.50
N ALA A 94 -18.55 -15.86 -4.40
CA ALA A 94 -19.04 -14.90 -3.41
C ALA A 94 -17.90 -14.17 -2.69
N GLU A 95 -16.87 -14.91 -2.30
CA GLU A 95 -15.66 -14.38 -1.67
C GLU A 95 -14.92 -13.44 -2.62
N GLN A 96 -14.62 -13.88 -3.84
CA GLN A 96 -13.90 -13.07 -4.84
C GLN A 96 -14.66 -11.78 -5.18
N TYR A 97 -15.98 -11.87 -5.40
CA TYR A 97 -16.81 -10.69 -5.66
C TYR A 97 -16.76 -9.67 -4.51
N PHE A 98 -16.81 -10.14 -3.26
CA PHE A 98 -16.73 -9.25 -2.10
C PHE A 98 -15.34 -8.63 -1.94
N PHE A 99 -14.27 -9.42 -2.12
CA PHE A 99 -12.89 -8.95 -2.01
C PHE A 99 -12.59 -7.89 -3.04
N GLU A 100 -12.96 -8.09 -4.31
CA GLU A 100 -12.71 -7.10 -5.37
C GLU A 100 -13.33 -5.74 -5.04
N ILE A 101 -14.57 -5.72 -4.55
CA ILE A 101 -15.25 -4.46 -4.19
C ILE A 101 -14.59 -3.81 -2.97
N LEU A 102 -14.36 -4.59 -1.91
CA LEU A 102 -13.74 -4.07 -0.69
C LEU A 102 -12.36 -3.49 -0.97
N LEU A 103 -11.50 -4.24 -1.66
CA LEU A 103 -10.13 -3.82 -1.95
C LEU A 103 -10.12 -2.63 -2.91
N ARG A 104 -10.95 -2.64 -3.97
CA ARG A 104 -11.07 -1.48 -4.88
C ARG A 104 -11.46 -0.21 -4.13
N ASP A 105 -12.44 -0.28 -3.24
CA ASP A 105 -12.93 0.87 -2.50
C ASP A 105 -11.95 1.33 -1.40
N HIS A 106 -11.23 0.39 -0.77
CA HIS A 106 -10.13 0.70 0.14
C HIS A 106 -9.01 1.47 -0.56
N ARG A 107 -8.52 0.95 -1.69
CA ARG A 107 -7.44 1.57 -2.49
C ARG A 107 -7.86 2.94 -3.04
N ALA A 108 -9.10 3.08 -3.49
CA ALA A 108 -9.67 4.37 -3.87
C ALA A 108 -9.74 5.37 -2.69
N GLY A 109 -9.90 4.87 -1.46
CA GLY A 109 -9.78 5.64 -0.24
C GLY A 109 -8.36 6.13 0.05
N GLU A 110 -7.35 5.41 -0.38
CA GLU A 110 -5.93 5.79 -0.27
C GLU A 110 -5.46 6.69 -1.42
N GLY A 111 -6.33 6.96 -2.41
CA GLY A 111 -5.96 7.67 -3.63
C GLY A 111 -5.10 6.84 -4.59
N ALA A 112 -5.10 5.52 -4.41
CA ALA A 112 -4.22 4.59 -5.11
C ALA A 112 -4.98 3.76 -6.17
N PRO A 113 -4.33 3.34 -7.26
CA PRO A 113 -4.95 2.48 -8.27
C PRO A 113 -5.23 1.09 -7.70
N PHE A 114 -6.29 0.45 -8.23
CA PHE A 114 -6.60 -0.94 -7.98
C PHE A 114 -6.33 -1.77 -9.24
N GLU A 115 -5.43 -2.73 -9.13
CA GLU A 115 -4.97 -3.58 -10.24
C GLU A 115 -5.51 -5.02 -10.16
N GLY A 116 -6.51 -5.25 -9.32
CA GLY A 116 -7.04 -6.57 -9.00
C GLY A 116 -6.47 -7.16 -7.71
N VAL A 117 -7.15 -8.16 -7.17
CA VAL A 117 -6.74 -8.86 -5.95
C VAL A 117 -5.46 -9.64 -6.23
N LYS A 118 -4.39 -9.38 -5.47
CA LYS A 118 -3.10 -10.04 -5.68
C LYS A 118 -3.15 -11.48 -5.13
N PRO A 119 -2.61 -12.48 -5.85
CA PRO A 119 -2.73 -13.88 -5.46
C PRO A 119 -2.00 -14.21 -4.15
N HIS A 120 -2.31 -15.36 -3.57
CA HIS A 120 -1.56 -15.91 -2.44
C HIS A 120 -0.07 -16.00 -2.74
N GLY A 121 0.76 -15.70 -1.74
CA GLY A 121 2.22 -15.72 -1.86
C GLY A 121 2.80 -14.54 -2.66
N THR A 122 2.00 -13.51 -2.96
CA THR A 122 2.52 -12.24 -3.51
C THR A 122 3.61 -11.70 -2.56
N PRO A 123 4.83 -11.41 -3.04
CA PRO A 123 5.88 -10.86 -2.21
C PRO A 123 5.47 -9.49 -1.64
N ILE A 124 5.66 -9.32 -0.34
CA ILE A 124 5.50 -8.05 0.39
C ILE A 124 6.84 -7.70 1.05
N ASP A 125 7.11 -6.40 1.24
CA ASP A 125 8.36 -5.92 1.85
C ASP A 125 8.54 -6.52 3.27
N GLU A 126 9.76 -6.90 3.61
CA GLU A 126 10.06 -7.52 4.91
C GLU A 126 9.79 -6.57 6.09
N ARG A 127 9.89 -5.26 5.89
CA ARG A 127 9.52 -4.25 6.90
C ARG A 127 8.02 -4.20 7.13
N VAL A 128 7.21 -4.36 6.08
CA VAL A 128 5.74 -4.45 6.21
C VAL A 128 5.36 -5.72 6.97
N LYS A 129 5.95 -6.87 6.64
CA LYS A 129 5.76 -8.12 7.42
C LYS A 129 6.15 -7.95 8.88
N ALA A 130 7.25 -7.26 9.14
CA ALA A 130 7.74 -7.00 10.48
C ALA A 130 6.84 -6.01 11.24
N ALA A 131 6.26 -5.02 10.58
CA ALA A 131 5.28 -4.11 11.18
C ALA A 131 4.03 -4.86 11.64
N ASP A 132 3.48 -5.75 10.79
CA ASP A 132 2.36 -6.61 11.16
C ASP A 132 2.68 -7.46 12.39
N ARG A 133 3.83 -8.16 12.38
CA ARG A 133 4.28 -8.95 13.54
C ARG A 133 4.47 -8.10 14.78
N SER A 134 4.94 -6.86 14.64
CA SER A 134 5.14 -5.97 15.79
C SER A 134 3.82 -5.63 16.49
N ILE A 135 2.74 -5.45 15.72
CA ILE A 135 1.39 -5.22 16.26
C ILE A 135 0.83 -6.49 16.90
N GLU A 136 1.03 -7.64 16.26
CA GLU A 136 0.60 -8.95 16.78
C GLU A 136 1.30 -9.29 18.11
N GLU A 137 2.62 -9.10 18.17
CA GLU A 137 3.44 -9.38 19.36
C GLU A 137 3.44 -8.24 20.40
N GLY A 138 2.89 -7.07 20.05
CA GLY A 138 2.84 -5.91 20.92
C GLY A 138 4.20 -5.32 21.27
N ASN A 139 5.20 -5.44 20.39
CA ASN A 139 6.52 -4.85 20.58
C ASN A 139 7.27 -4.65 19.24
N LEU A 140 8.26 -3.75 19.20
CA LEU A 140 9.03 -3.43 17.98
C LEU A 140 10.18 -4.37 17.63
N LYS A 141 10.40 -5.48 18.35
CA LYS A 141 11.52 -6.39 18.06
C LYS A 141 11.54 -6.91 16.62
N PRO A 142 10.40 -7.23 15.97
CA PRO A 142 10.43 -7.69 14.57
C PRO A 142 11.00 -6.66 13.59
N LEU A 143 10.94 -5.37 13.92
CA LEU A 143 11.47 -4.25 13.12
C LEU A 143 12.90 -3.85 13.51
N GLU A 144 13.48 -4.49 14.52
CA GLU A 144 14.84 -4.23 14.94
C GLU A 144 15.82 -4.47 13.77
N HIS A 145 16.72 -3.51 13.54
CA HIS A 145 17.68 -3.52 12.43
C HIS A 145 17.08 -3.46 11.01
N LEU A 146 15.75 -3.37 10.85
CA LEU A 146 15.11 -3.18 9.54
C LEU A 146 14.79 -1.70 9.24
N VAL A 147 14.76 -0.86 10.28
CA VAL A 147 14.51 0.58 10.19
C VAL A 147 15.71 1.35 10.75
N ASP A 148 16.11 2.42 10.06
CA ASP A 148 17.26 3.23 10.44
C ASP A 148 17.13 3.83 11.85
N LYS A 149 18.28 3.97 12.54
CA LYS A 149 18.32 4.35 13.95
C LYS A 149 17.72 5.73 14.24
N ASP A 150 17.84 6.66 13.30
CA ASP A 150 17.27 8.00 13.37
C ASP A 150 15.75 8.02 13.21
N LYS A 151 15.16 7.01 12.56
CA LYS A 151 13.71 6.84 12.40
C LYS A 151 13.03 6.16 13.60
N GLN A 152 13.81 5.51 14.48
CA GLN A 152 13.29 4.77 15.64
C GLN A 152 12.36 5.58 16.56
N PRO A 153 12.64 6.87 16.89
CA PRO A 153 11.74 7.64 17.75
C PRO A 153 10.36 7.90 17.14
N GLU A 154 10.27 8.08 15.83
CA GLU A 154 8.97 8.25 15.13
C GLU A 154 8.27 6.89 14.96
N LEU A 155 9.03 5.83 14.67
CA LEU A 155 8.51 4.46 14.61
C LEU A 155 7.82 4.07 15.92
N GLU A 156 8.46 4.34 17.07
CA GLU A 156 7.91 4.10 18.40
C GLU A 156 6.63 4.90 18.64
N ARG A 157 6.58 6.18 18.23
CA ARG A 157 5.37 7.01 18.37
C ARG A 157 4.19 6.42 17.60
N ARG A 158 4.41 6.04 16.34
CA ARG A 158 3.36 5.42 15.49
C ARG A 158 2.92 4.07 16.04
N PHE A 159 3.87 3.25 16.48
CA PHE A 159 3.58 1.98 17.11
C PHE A 159 2.69 2.15 18.35
N GLN A 160 3.05 3.06 19.26
CA GLN A 160 2.25 3.36 20.45
C GLN A 160 0.84 3.83 20.09
N ARG A 161 0.70 4.63 19.02
CA ARG A 161 -0.61 5.06 18.52
C ARG A 161 -1.46 3.88 18.03
N VAL A 162 -0.89 2.96 17.25
CA VAL A 162 -1.58 1.74 16.82
C VAL A 162 -2.01 0.91 18.01
N MET A 163 -1.11 0.69 18.97
CA MET A 163 -1.39 -0.10 20.17
C MET A 163 -2.49 0.51 21.05
N ALA A 164 -2.55 1.84 21.15
CA ALA A 164 -3.59 2.54 21.89
C ALA A 164 -4.98 2.43 21.25
N LEU A 165 -5.04 2.23 19.93
CA LEU A 165 -6.29 2.16 19.17
C LEU A 165 -6.76 0.73 18.88
N ARG A 166 -5.90 -0.27 19.06
CA ARG A 166 -6.14 -1.65 18.61
C ARG A 166 -7.38 -2.31 19.21
N ASP A 167 -7.72 -1.97 20.44
CA ASP A 167 -8.80 -2.62 21.20
C ASP A 167 -10.12 -1.82 21.10
N PHE A 168 -10.51 -1.48 19.86
CA PHE A 168 -11.76 -0.76 19.56
C PHE A 168 -12.98 -1.71 19.52
N ASP A 169 -14.20 -1.18 19.71
CA ASP A 169 -15.44 -1.91 19.43
C ASP A 169 -15.62 -2.04 17.92
N VAL A 170 -15.71 -3.26 17.40
CA VAL A 170 -15.90 -3.51 15.96
C VAL A 170 -17.13 -2.81 15.39
N ASN A 171 -18.15 -2.53 16.18
CA ASN A 171 -19.36 -1.84 15.73
C ASN A 171 -19.26 -0.31 15.78
N ASP A 172 -18.16 0.22 16.33
CA ASP A 172 -17.79 1.62 16.20
C ASP A 172 -16.89 1.78 14.96
N LEU A 173 -17.51 2.12 13.83
CA LEU A 173 -16.80 2.29 12.57
C LEU A 173 -15.84 3.49 12.57
N GLU A 174 -16.09 4.52 13.39
CA GLU A 174 -15.17 5.66 13.49
C GLU A 174 -13.89 5.24 14.21
N ALA A 175 -14.02 4.56 15.36
CA ALA A 175 -12.87 4.01 16.08
C ALA A 175 -12.11 2.97 15.24
N GLY A 176 -12.83 2.12 14.51
CA GLY A 176 -12.22 1.15 13.60
C GLY A 176 -11.41 1.81 12.49
N ARG A 177 -11.91 2.91 11.90
CA ARG A 177 -11.19 3.67 10.87
C ARG A 177 -9.98 4.40 11.44
N GLU A 178 -10.10 4.96 12.62
CA GLU A 178 -8.97 5.59 13.32
C GLU A 178 -7.83 4.59 13.55
N TYR A 179 -8.17 3.35 13.94
CA TYR A 179 -7.20 2.26 14.03
C TYR A 179 -6.58 1.92 12.66
N ILE A 180 -7.37 1.78 11.60
CA ILE A 180 -6.85 1.47 10.25
C ILE A 180 -5.94 2.59 9.74
N GLU A 181 -6.27 3.85 9.97
CA GLU A 181 -5.41 4.98 9.59
C GLU A 181 -4.06 4.90 10.32
N ALA A 182 -4.07 4.69 11.64
CA ALA A 182 -2.83 4.54 12.42
C ALA A 182 -2.03 3.31 11.96
N TYR A 183 -2.70 2.19 11.68
CA TYR A 183 -2.10 0.97 11.14
C TYR A 183 -1.37 1.23 9.82
N VAL A 184 -2.04 1.90 8.88
CA VAL A 184 -1.49 2.25 7.56
C VAL A 184 -0.29 3.18 7.68
N GLN A 185 -0.40 4.24 8.50
CA GLN A 185 0.70 5.18 8.73
C GLN A 185 1.92 4.51 9.36
N PHE A 186 1.72 3.51 10.23
CA PHE A 186 2.81 2.79 10.89
C PHE A 186 3.59 1.90 9.93
N PHE A 187 2.92 1.03 9.16
CA PHE A 187 3.65 0.13 8.26
C PHE A 187 4.29 0.88 7.09
N LYS A 188 3.64 1.93 6.56
CA LYS A 188 4.21 2.78 5.50
C LYS A 188 5.49 3.47 5.96
N PHE A 189 5.48 4.02 7.19
CA PHE A 189 6.68 4.60 7.78
C PHE A 189 7.78 3.56 7.98
N ALA A 190 7.42 2.35 8.45
CA ALA A 190 8.38 1.26 8.62
C ALA A 190 9.01 0.83 7.28
N GLU A 191 8.25 0.83 6.19
CA GLU A 191 8.72 0.51 4.84
C GLU A 191 9.64 1.60 4.25
N GLY A 192 9.47 2.84 4.71
CA GLY A 192 10.28 3.98 4.32
C GLY A 192 9.55 5.01 3.46
N GLU A 193 8.22 4.93 3.34
CA GLU A 193 7.42 6.07 2.87
C GLU A 193 7.54 7.18 3.94
N GLU A 194 8.13 8.31 3.54
CA GLU A 194 8.21 9.49 4.39
C GLU A 194 6.93 10.31 4.19
N ASP A 195 6.27 10.68 5.28
CA ASP A 195 5.19 11.68 5.19
C ASP A 195 5.82 13.00 4.75
N GLU A 196 5.35 13.58 3.64
CA GLU A 196 5.79 14.90 3.12
C GLU A 196 5.47 16.09 4.07
N HIS A 197 5.17 15.81 5.35
CA HIS A 197 4.74 16.79 6.33
C HIS A 197 5.61 16.83 7.59
N HIS A 198 6.93 16.93 7.43
CA HIS A 198 7.77 17.50 8.49
C HIS A 198 8.86 18.43 7.93
N GLY A 199 8.64 19.73 8.11
CA GLY A 199 9.72 20.67 8.41
C GLY A 199 10.28 21.45 7.23
N VAL A 200 9.80 22.69 7.08
CA VAL A 200 10.52 23.80 6.45
C VAL A 200 11.93 23.89 7.05
N HIS A 201 12.92 23.31 6.39
CA HIS A 201 14.32 23.66 6.60
C HIS A 201 14.59 24.97 5.87
N GLY A 202 14.55 26.06 6.63
CA GLY A 202 15.05 27.35 6.18
C GLY A 202 16.52 27.24 5.81
N HIS A 203 16.83 27.49 4.54
CA HIS A 203 18.13 28.00 4.13
C HIS A 203 17.98 29.46 3.74
N GLY A 204 18.21 30.34 4.72
CA GLY A 204 18.57 31.73 4.48
C GLY A 204 20.07 31.86 4.22
N GLY A 205 20.41 32.74 3.26
CA GLY A 205 21.76 33.22 2.93
C GLY A 205 22.42 32.40 1.82
N HIS A 206 22.95 32.96 0.73
CA HIS A 206 23.38 34.32 0.40
C HIS A 206 23.60 34.36 -1.12
N GLU A 207 23.12 35.37 -1.84
CA GLU A 207 23.90 36.02 -2.92
C GLU A 207 23.21 37.32 -3.36
N ALA A 208 23.77 38.44 -2.88
CA ALA A 208 23.50 39.76 -3.43
C ALA A 208 24.38 39.94 -4.67
N LEU A 209 23.77 39.90 -5.85
CA LEU A 209 24.39 40.35 -7.09
C LEU A 209 24.34 41.87 -7.14
N HIS A 210 25.50 42.50 -6.92
CA HIS A 210 25.75 43.89 -7.27
C HIS A 210 25.67 44.04 -8.79
N GLY A 211 24.65 44.75 -9.27
CA GLY A 211 24.63 45.33 -10.61
C GLY A 211 25.27 46.73 -10.58
N GLN A 212 26.38 46.87 -11.29
CA GLN A 212 26.81 48.15 -11.88
C GLN A 212 26.95 47.90 -13.38
N GLU A 213 26.09 48.54 -14.15
CA GLU A 213 26.44 49.38 -15.32
C GLU A 213 25.24 50.25 -15.68
#